data_AF-A0A9D1XB67-F1
#
_entry.id   AF-A0A9D1XB67-F1
#
_cell.length_a   1.000
_cell.length_b   1.000
_cell.length_c   1.000
_cell.angle_alpha   90.00
_cell.angle_beta   90.00
_cell.angle_gamma   90.00
#
_symmetry.space_group_name_H-M   'P 1'
#
loop_
_entity.id
_entity.type
_entity.pdbx_description
1 polymer ?
#
loop_
_entity_poly.entity_id
_entity_poly.type
_entity_poly.pdbx_seq_one_letter_code
_entity_poly.pdbx_strand_id
1 'polypeptide(L)'
;ANEVDIQDTLELANDYVNLEWDEFSAKHKDELLPEVYEYLGSHLEHRELWKGVELTGDGKVQLRDGRTGEYFDSKTTIGHMHYLKLHHLVDDKIHARSTGPYSLVTQQPLGGKAQFGGQRFGEMEVWALEAYGASYTLQEILTVKSDDVVGRVKTYEAIIKGDNIPEPGIPESFKVLLKELQSLALDVRVLRDDNTEVEIMESSDYGDTNLNHIIEGDRYSNREEDFGEYGYSKQEFQGEELVDVEEDEEEDAFLGMDENLNDEE
;
A
#
# COMPACT_ATOMS: atom_id res chain seq x y z
N ALA A 1 22.67 24.31 -37.35
CA ALA A 1 23.07 25.02 -36.13
C ALA A 1 24.44 24.50 -35.72
N ASN A 2 25.47 25.27 -36.04
CA ASN A 2 26.80 25.14 -35.47
C ASN A 2 26.83 25.82 -34.09
N GLU A 3 27.91 25.66 -33.34
CA GLU A 3 28.08 26.27 -32.02
C GLU A 3 27.99 27.81 -32.06
N VAL A 4 28.53 28.43 -33.11
CA VAL A 4 28.46 29.88 -33.34
C VAL A 4 27.01 30.33 -33.51
N ASP A 5 26.20 29.60 -34.30
CA ASP A 5 24.78 29.92 -34.48
C ASP A 5 24.01 29.91 -33.14
N ILE A 6 24.41 29.05 -32.19
CA ILE A 6 23.80 28.97 -30.86
C ILE A 6 24.24 30.16 -30.01
N GLN A 7 25.51 30.54 -30.06
CA GLN A 7 26.03 31.71 -29.35
C GLN A 7 25.35 33.00 -29.83
N ASP A 8 25.22 33.19 -31.15
CA ASP A 8 24.55 34.35 -31.75
C ASP A 8 23.08 34.45 -31.29
N THR A 9 22.38 33.31 -31.18
CA THR A 9 21.00 33.30 -30.65
C THR A 9 20.90 33.66 -29.17
N LEU A 10 21.92 33.29 -28.36
CA LEU A 10 21.97 33.65 -26.94
C LEU A 10 22.30 35.13 -26.75
N GLU A 11 23.18 35.69 -27.56
CA GLU A 11 23.49 37.12 -27.57
C GLU A 11 22.27 37.94 -28.01
N LEU A 12 21.56 37.49 -29.06
CA LEU A 12 20.31 38.11 -29.49
C LEU A 12 19.23 38.04 -28.40
N ALA A 13 19.12 36.92 -27.69
CA ALA A 13 18.19 36.80 -26.56
C ALA A 13 18.57 37.72 -25.39
N ASN A 14 19.87 37.86 -25.10
CA ASN A 14 20.37 38.80 -24.09
C ASN A 14 20.02 40.25 -24.45
N ASP A 15 20.30 40.65 -25.68
CA ASP A 15 20.04 42.00 -26.19
C ASP A 15 18.52 42.28 -26.27
N TYR A 16 17.71 41.28 -26.63
CA TYR A 16 16.24 41.40 -26.59
C TYR A 16 15.71 41.69 -25.20
N VAL A 17 16.28 41.10 -24.15
CA VAL A 17 15.77 41.23 -22.79
C VAL A 17 16.31 42.47 -22.08
N ASN A 18 17.57 42.83 -22.34
CA ASN A 18 18.28 43.85 -21.56
C ASN A 18 18.39 45.22 -22.27
N LEU A 19 18.23 45.30 -23.60
CA LEU A 19 18.23 46.59 -24.33
C LEU A 19 16.82 47.16 -24.52
N GLU A 20 16.77 48.49 -24.69
CA GLU A 20 15.56 49.18 -25.11
C GLU A 20 15.15 48.71 -26.52
N TRP A 21 13.84 48.69 -26.80
CA TRP A 21 13.30 48.14 -28.05
C TRP A 21 13.88 48.81 -29.31
N ASP A 22 14.09 50.13 -29.26
CA ASP A 22 14.63 50.90 -30.38
C ASP A 22 16.10 50.53 -30.67
N GLU A 23 16.89 50.27 -29.63
CA GLU A 23 18.30 49.84 -29.75
C GLU A 23 18.40 48.40 -30.25
N PHE A 24 17.53 47.51 -29.76
CA PHE A 24 17.41 46.13 -30.23
C PHE A 24 17.01 46.08 -31.71
N SER A 25 16.02 46.88 -32.12
CA SER A 25 15.56 46.98 -33.50
C SER A 25 16.67 47.47 -34.42
N ALA A 26 17.46 48.47 -34.00
CA ALA A 26 18.57 48.97 -34.82
C ALA A 26 19.67 47.92 -35.06
N LYS A 27 19.91 47.01 -34.10
CA LYS A 27 20.93 45.95 -34.21
C LYS A 27 20.47 44.73 -35.00
N HIS A 28 19.28 44.19 -34.71
CA HIS A 28 18.90 42.84 -35.14
C HIS A 28 17.74 42.78 -36.15
N LYS A 29 17.17 43.93 -36.57
CA LYS A 29 16.03 43.96 -37.49
C LYS A 29 16.32 43.32 -38.86
N ASP A 30 17.53 43.47 -39.37
CA ASP A 30 17.92 42.92 -40.67
C ASP A 30 18.30 41.42 -40.58
N GLU A 31 18.57 40.91 -39.37
CA GLU A 31 18.95 39.52 -39.09
C GLU A 31 17.73 38.62 -38.82
N LEU A 32 16.65 39.20 -38.28
CA LEU A 32 15.44 38.48 -37.89
C LEU A 32 14.48 38.26 -39.06
N LEU A 33 13.83 37.09 -39.07
CA LEU A 33 12.69 36.85 -39.95
C LEU A 33 11.54 37.82 -39.60
N PRO A 34 10.82 38.37 -40.60
CA PRO A 34 9.75 39.35 -40.36
C PRO A 34 8.69 38.90 -39.36
N GLU A 35 8.31 37.61 -39.41
CA GLU A 35 7.32 37.00 -38.51
C GLU A 35 7.80 36.99 -37.05
N VAL A 36 9.09 36.68 -36.82
CA VAL A 36 9.69 36.64 -35.48
C VAL A 36 9.82 38.05 -34.92
N TYR A 37 10.24 39.02 -35.75
CA TYR A 37 10.35 40.42 -35.34
C TYR A 37 8.98 41.01 -34.92
N GLU A 38 7.93 40.74 -35.69
CA GLU A 38 6.56 41.16 -35.37
C GLU A 38 6.05 40.50 -34.08
N TYR A 39 6.36 39.22 -33.86
CA TYR A 39 6.01 38.51 -32.63
C TYR A 39 6.73 39.11 -31.41
N LEU A 40 8.04 39.36 -31.50
CA LEU A 40 8.82 39.97 -30.42
C LEU A 40 8.34 41.38 -30.09
N GLY A 41 7.97 42.19 -31.10
CA GLY A 41 7.47 43.55 -30.89
C GLY A 41 6.07 43.62 -30.31
N SER A 42 5.23 42.61 -30.58
CA SER A 42 3.87 42.52 -30.01
C SER A 42 3.83 41.95 -28.60
N HIS A 43 4.87 41.21 -28.18
CA HIS A 43 4.94 40.53 -26.87
C HIS A 43 6.11 41.02 -26.00
N LEU A 44 6.27 42.34 -25.90
CA LEU A 44 7.30 42.97 -25.05
C LEU A 44 7.19 42.61 -23.57
N GLU A 45 5.98 42.24 -23.11
CA GLU A 45 5.71 41.82 -21.73
C GLU A 45 6.57 40.61 -21.29
N HIS A 46 6.91 39.71 -22.22
CA HIS A 46 7.75 38.55 -21.92
C HIS A 46 9.19 38.91 -21.53
N ARG A 47 9.65 40.14 -21.82
CA ARG A 47 10.97 40.63 -21.43
C ARG A 47 11.12 40.76 -19.91
N GLU A 48 10.03 41.07 -19.20
CA GLU A 48 10.08 41.33 -17.74
C GLU A 48 10.62 40.14 -16.95
N LEU A 49 10.33 38.92 -17.38
CA LEU A 49 10.76 37.68 -16.71
C LEU A 49 12.27 37.48 -16.65
N TRP A 50 13.01 38.02 -17.63
CA TRP A 50 14.45 37.84 -17.75
C TRP A 50 15.23 39.15 -17.61
N LYS A 51 14.55 40.28 -17.42
CA LYS A 51 15.16 41.62 -17.36
C LYS A 51 16.20 41.69 -16.23
N GLY A 52 17.43 42.04 -16.56
CA GLY A 52 18.54 42.13 -15.60
C GLY A 52 19.30 40.83 -15.38
N VAL A 53 18.94 39.75 -16.09
CA VAL A 53 19.76 38.53 -16.15
C VAL A 53 20.76 38.68 -17.29
N GLU A 54 22.05 38.62 -16.97
CA GLU A 54 23.12 38.57 -17.97
C GLU A 54 23.21 37.16 -18.56
N LEU A 55 22.71 37.00 -19.78
CA LEU A 55 22.82 35.76 -20.55
C LEU A 55 24.16 35.79 -21.31
N THR A 56 25.14 35.04 -20.86
CA THR A 56 26.42 34.89 -21.59
C THR A 56 26.27 33.90 -22.75
N GLY A 57 27.13 34.02 -23.77
CA GLY A 57 27.12 33.15 -24.96
C GLY A 57 27.34 31.65 -24.66
N ASP A 58 27.79 31.30 -23.46
CA ASP A 58 27.87 29.91 -22.97
C ASP A 58 26.55 29.39 -22.36
N GLY A 59 25.50 30.23 -22.30
CA GLY A 59 24.19 29.90 -21.75
C GLY A 59 24.17 29.72 -20.22
N LYS A 60 25.21 30.17 -19.51
CA LYS A 60 25.34 30.00 -18.06
C LYS A 60 25.14 31.31 -17.31
N VAL A 61 24.52 31.23 -16.14
CA VAL A 61 24.26 32.39 -15.28
C VAL A 61 24.79 32.12 -13.88
N GLN A 62 25.26 33.17 -13.21
CA GLN A 62 25.66 33.10 -11.81
C GLN A 62 24.43 32.99 -10.92
N LEU A 63 24.21 31.81 -10.33
CA LEU A 63 23.11 31.58 -9.40
C LEU A 63 23.49 31.95 -7.96
N ARG A 64 22.46 32.19 -7.16
CA ARG A 64 22.54 32.44 -5.72
C ARG A 64 21.74 31.37 -4.98
N ASP A 65 22.28 30.84 -3.89
CA ASP A 65 21.58 29.85 -3.07
C ASP A 65 20.40 30.52 -2.35
N GLY A 66 19.19 29.99 -2.58
CA GLY A 66 17.96 30.50 -1.97
C GLY A 66 17.84 30.23 -0.45
N ARG A 67 18.71 29.38 0.12
CA ARG A 67 18.73 29.11 1.57
C ARG A 67 19.66 30.05 2.34
N THR A 68 20.86 30.27 1.81
CA THR A 68 21.92 31.04 2.49
C THR A 68 22.07 32.46 1.95
N GLY A 69 21.71 32.69 0.68
CA GLY A 69 21.96 33.95 0.00
C GLY A 69 23.42 34.13 -0.41
N GLU A 70 24.25 33.08 -0.47
CA GLU A 70 25.59 33.16 -1.06
C GLU A 70 25.55 32.78 -2.56
N TYR A 71 26.56 33.23 -3.32
CA TYR A 71 26.69 32.85 -4.72
C TYR A 71 27.28 31.43 -4.83
N PHE A 72 26.83 30.66 -5.82
CA PHE A 72 27.46 29.37 -6.13
C PHE A 72 28.88 29.55 -6.68
N ASP A 73 29.76 28.59 -6.43
CA ASP A 73 31.17 28.66 -6.87
C ASP A 73 31.36 28.70 -8.40
N SER A 74 30.36 28.24 -9.16
CA SER A 74 30.42 28.17 -10.63
C SER A 74 29.08 28.57 -11.25
N LYS A 75 29.16 29.17 -12.44
CA LYS A 75 27.98 29.51 -13.24
C LYS A 75 27.26 28.25 -13.72
N THR A 76 25.93 28.29 -13.72
CA THR A 76 25.08 27.15 -14.03
C THR A 76 24.21 27.45 -15.26
N THR A 77 24.02 26.45 -16.13
CA THR A 77 23.10 26.56 -17.27
C THR A 77 21.66 26.62 -16.77
N ILE A 78 20.92 27.62 -17.23
CA ILE A 78 19.50 27.80 -16.94
C ILE A 78 18.71 27.86 -18.24
N GLY A 79 17.46 27.42 -18.19
CA GLY A 79 16.60 27.45 -19.36
C GLY A 79 15.22 26.89 -19.06
N HIS A 80 14.33 27.01 -20.05
CA HIS A 80 12.99 26.45 -19.99
C HIS A 80 12.99 25.07 -20.63
N MET A 81 12.86 24.03 -19.81
CA MET A 81 12.68 22.67 -20.28
C MET A 81 11.22 22.24 -20.13
N HIS A 82 10.68 21.64 -21.19
CA HIS A 82 9.35 21.06 -21.15
C HIS A 82 9.39 19.70 -20.46
N TYR A 83 8.77 19.60 -19.28
CA TYR A 83 8.66 18.35 -18.53
C TYR A 83 7.31 17.67 -18.80
N LEU A 84 7.36 16.36 -18.99
CA LEU A 84 6.18 15.51 -19.08
C LEU A 84 6.01 14.71 -17.80
N LYS A 85 4.83 14.80 -17.18
CA LYS A 85 4.46 13.93 -16.06
C LYS A 85 3.92 12.60 -16.62
N LEU A 86 4.64 11.52 -16.38
CA LEU A 86 4.21 10.18 -16.79
C LEU A 86 3.10 9.66 -15.86
N HIS A 87 2.26 8.76 -16.38
CA HIS A 87 1.14 8.16 -15.65
C HIS A 87 1.58 7.18 -14.53
N HIS A 88 2.88 7.04 -14.24
CA HIS A 88 3.39 6.15 -13.20
C HIS A 88 3.27 6.79 -11.82
N LEU A 89 2.03 6.97 -11.35
CA LEU A 89 1.72 7.54 -10.05
C LEU A 89 2.02 6.54 -8.93
N VAL A 90 2.44 7.06 -7.78
CA VAL A 90 2.75 6.26 -6.58
C VAL A 90 1.46 5.70 -5.96
N ASP A 91 0.37 6.46 -6.02
CA ASP A 91 -0.94 6.08 -5.48
C ASP A 91 -1.44 4.75 -6.07
N ASP A 92 -1.14 4.50 -7.35
CA ASP A 92 -1.47 3.25 -8.03
C ASP A 92 -0.54 2.10 -7.66
N LYS A 93 0.68 2.38 -7.18
CA LYS A 93 1.71 1.37 -6.88
C LYS A 93 1.75 0.93 -5.43
N ILE A 94 1.29 1.76 -4.49
CA ILE A 94 1.24 1.37 -3.07
C ILE A 94 0.20 0.25 -2.90
N HIS A 95 0.61 -0.83 -2.23
CA HIS A 95 -0.22 -1.96 -1.85
C HIS A 95 0.37 -2.66 -0.63
N ALA A 96 -0.48 -3.05 0.31
CA ALA A 96 -0.09 -3.80 1.50
C ALA A 96 -1.13 -4.88 1.79
N ARG A 97 -0.67 -5.98 2.40
CA ARG A 97 -1.52 -7.12 2.76
C ARG A 97 -1.09 -7.67 4.11
N SER A 98 -2.07 -7.90 4.98
CA SER A 98 -1.92 -8.68 6.22
C SER A 98 -2.50 -10.09 6.02
N THR A 99 -3.81 -10.20 5.88
CA THR A 99 -4.54 -11.43 5.51
C THR A 99 -5.34 -11.18 4.23
N GLY A 100 -5.87 -12.23 3.60
CA GLY A 100 -6.61 -12.08 2.35
C GLY A 100 -6.97 -13.42 1.70
N PRO A 101 -7.46 -13.43 0.46
CA PRO A 101 -7.85 -14.66 -0.21
C PRO A 101 -6.65 -15.55 -0.56
N TYR A 102 -6.93 -16.86 -0.62
CA TYR A 102 -5.97 -17.92 -0.91
C TYR A 102 -6.44 -18.77 -2.09
N SER A 103 -5.50 -19.39 -2.79
CA SER A 103 -5.76 -20.35 -3.85
C SER A 103 -6.43 -21.60 -3.29
N LEU A 104 -7.41 -22.15 -4.00
CA LEU A 104 -8.10 -23.38 -3.58
C LEU A 104 -7.18 -24.60 -3.58
N VAL A 105 -6.25 -24.67 -4.54
CA VAL A 105 -5.41 -25.86 -4.76
C VAL A 105 -4.21 -25.86 -3.81
N THR A 106 -3.39 -24.80 -3.87
CA THR A 106 -2.12 -24.74 -3.13
C THR A 106 -2.23 -24.08 -1.78
N GLN A 107 -3.39 -23.51 -1.44
CA GLN A 107 -3.60 -22.73 -0.22
C GLN A 107 -2.64 -21.54 -0.04
N GLN A 108 -1.97 -21.10 -1.11
CA GLN A 108 -1.08 -19.95 -1.12
C GLN A 108 -1.83 -18.63 -1.36
N PRO A 109 -1.31 -17.49 -0.85
CA PRO A 109 -1.82 -16.16 -1.15
C PRO A 109 -2.00 -15.90 -2.66
N LEU A 110 -3.15 -15.34 -3.07
CA LEU A 110 -3.33 -14.90 -4.46
C LEU A 110 -2.34 -13.78 -4.84
N GLY A 111 -2.08 -13.60 -6.13
CA GLY A 111 -1.18 -12.57 -6.66
C GLY A 111 -1.91 -11.32 -7.16
N GLY A 112 -1.25 -10.16 -7.05
CA GLY A 112 -1.69 -8.90 -7.68
C GLY A 112 -2.56 -8.00 -6.80
N LYS A 113 -2.39 -6.68 -6.97
CA LYS A 113 -3.08 -5.64 -6.18
C LYS A 113 -4.60 -5.74 -6.25
N ALA A 114 -5.15 -6.03 -7.43
CA ALA A 114 -6.61 -6.08 -7.66
C ALA A 114 -7.33 -7.18 -6.86
N GLN A 115 -6.63 -8.25 -6.47
CA GLN A 115 -7.19 -9.39 -5.73
C GLN A 115 -6.82 -9.37 -4.25
N PHE A 116 -6.32 -8.23 -3.74
CA PHE A 116 -5.67 -8.15 -2.43
C PHE A 116 -4.57 -9.23 -2.29
N GLY A 117 -3.80 -9.40 -3.35
CA GLY A 117 -2.76 -10.41 -3.46
C GLY A 117 -1.55 -10.11 -2.58
N GLY A 118 -0.81 -11.16 -2.21
CA GLY A 118 0.47 -11.06 -1.52
C GLY A 118 1.61 -10.77 -2.47
N GLN A 119 2.75 -10.38 -1.90
CA GLN A 119 4.00 -10.28 -2.65
C GLN A 119 4.59 -11.68 -2.83
N ARG A 120 5.08 -11.98 -4.03
CA ARG A 120 5.83 -13.21 -4.26
C ARG A 120 7.19 -13.11 -3.59
N PHE A 121 7.46 -14.03 -2.68
CA PHE A 121 8.80 -14.33 -2.21
C PHE A 121 9.39 -15.40 -3.13
N GLY A 122 10.37 -15.02 -3.95
CA GLY A 122 10.90 -15.87 -5.00
C GLY A 122 12.13 -16.67 -4.56
N GLU A 123 12.63 -17.47 -5.49
CA GLU A 123 13.80 -18.34 -5.30
C GLU A 123 15.07 -17.54 -4.98
N MET A 124 15.25 -16.38 -5.63
CA MET A 124 16.40 -15.52 -5.39
C MET A 124 16.39 -14.92 -3.98
N GLU A 125 15.21 -14.60 -3.45
CA GLU A 125 15.06 -14.11 -2.08
C GLU A 125 15.27 -15.23 -1.05
N VAL A 126 14.89 -16.47 -1.36
CA VAL A 126 15.22 -17.65 -0.55
C VAL A 126 16.73 -17.82 -0.45
N TRP A 127 17.45 -17.77 -1.58
CA TRP A 127 18.93 -17.87 -1.57
C TRP A 127 19.58 -16.79 -0.72
N ALA A 128 19.02 -15.57 -0.73
CA ALA A 128 19.53 -14.50 0.10
C ALA A 128 19.40 -14.85 1.60
N LEU A 129 18.25 -15.35 2.05
CA LEU A 129 18.05 -15.74 3.46
C LEU A 129 18.90 -16.95 3.86
N GLU A 130 19.07 -17.92 2.96
CA GLU A 130 19.96 -19.06 3.18
C GLU A 130 21.41 -18.62 3.35
N ALA A 131 21.89 -17.70 2.51
CA ALA A 131 23.25 -17.16 2.61
C ALA A 131 23.50 -16.40 3.92
N TYR A 132 22.46 -15.71 4.45
CA TYR A 132 22.52 -15.09 5.76
C TYR A 132 22.41 -16.09 6.93
N GLY A 133 22.00 -17.34 6.67
CA GLY A 133 21.74 -18.34 7.71
C GLY A 133 20.47 -18.06 8.52
N ALA A 134 19.51 -17.30 7.97
CA ALA A 134 18.27 -16.92 8.65
C ALA A 134 17.20 -18.03 8.58
N SER A 135 17.50 -19.20 9.15
CA SER A 135 16.66 -20.41 9.04
C SER A 135 15.24 -20.23 9.59
N TYR A 136 15.09 -19.62 10.77
CA TYR A 136 13.78 -19.38 11.38
C TYR A 136 12.91 -18.44 10.55
N THR A 137 13.49 -17.36 10.01
CA THR A 137 12.76 -16.43 9.14
C THR A 137 12.34 -17.08 7.84
N LEU A 138 13.23 -17.90 7.24
CA LEU A 138 12.91 -18.64 6.03
C LEU A 138 11.78 -19.65 6.28
N GLN A 139 11.85 -20.41 7.38
CA GLN A 139 10.81 -21.36 7.76
C GLN A 139 9.47 -20.64 7.96
N GLU A 140 9.45 -19.52 8.67
CA GLU A 140 8.23 -18.75 8.93
C GLU A 140 7.58 -18.26 7.62
N ILE A 141 8.39 -17.76 6.68
CA ILE A 141 7.92 -17.28 5.37
C ILE A 141 7.32 -18.42 4.54
N LEU A 142 7.96 -19.59 4.53
CA LEU A 142 7.55 -20.73 3.70
C LEU A 142 6.34 -21.51 4.27
N THR A 143 6.01 -21.32 5.55
CA THR A 143 4.98 -22.12 6.24
C THR A 143 3.82 -21.24 6.72
N VAL A 144 3.88 -20.70 7.94
CA VAL A 144 2.80 -19.98 8.63
C VAL A 144 2.36 -18.71 7.91
N LYS A 145 3.24 -18.08 7.11
CA LYS A 145 2.93 -16.91 6.27
C LYS A 145 2.46 -17.26 4.85
N SER A 146 2.47 -18.54 4.47
CA SER A 146 2.15 -19.01 3.12
C SER A 146 0.95 -19.96 3.12
N ASP A 147 1.18 -21.27 3.23
CA ASP A 147 0.21 -22.34 2.92
C ASP A 147 0.01 -23.35 4.05
N ASP A 148 0.52 -23.09 5.26
CA ASP A 148 0.13 -23.84 6.45
C ASP A 148 -1.25 -23.35 6.94
N VAL A 149 -2.30 -24.08 6.57
CA VAL A 149 -3.69 -23.69 6.84
C VAL A 149 -4.01 -23.64 8.33
N VAL A 150 -3.47 -24.57 9.12
CA VAL A 150 -3.70 -24.60 10.57
C VAL A 150 -2.75 -23.63 11.26
N GLY A 151 -1.49 -23.59 10.84
CA GLY A 151 -0.46 -22.72 11.40
C GLY A 151 -0.80 -21.24 11.25
N ARG A 152 -1.34 -20.80 10.11
CA ARG A 152 -1.70 -19.39 9.89
C ARG A 152 -2.80 -18.90 10.83
N VAL A 153 -3.81 -19.73 11.10
CA VAL A 153 -4.92 -19.38 12.01
C VAL A 153 -4.42 -19.29 13.44
N LYS A 154 -3.69 -20.31 13.90
CA LYS A 154 -3.12 -20.32 15.25
C LYS A 154 -2.10 -19.19 15.48
N THR A 155 -1.30 -18.88 14.46
CA THR A 155 -0.34 -17.75 14.51
C THR A 155 -1.08 -16.43 14.65
N TYR A 156 -2.17 -16.24 13.90
CA TYR A 156 -3.01 -15.05 14.02
C TYR A 156 -3.62 -14.90 15.42
N GLU A 157 -4.16 -16.00 15.97
CA GLU A 157 -4.68 -16.02 17.34
C GLU A 157 -3.61 -15.73 18.39
N ALA A 158 -2.43 -16.34 18.27
CA ALA A 158 -1.31 -16.13 19.19
C ALA A 158 -0.87 -14.66 19.18
N ILE A 159 -0.79 -14.03 18.01
CA ILE A 159 -0.44 -12.60 17.89
C ILE A 159 -1.48 -11.71 18.60
N ILE A 160 -2.78 -12.01 18.47
CA ILE A 160 -3.83 -11.25 19.14
C ILE A 160 -3.77 -11.43 20.66
N LYS A 161 -3.51 -12.65 21.13
CA LYS A 161 -3.42 -12.98 22.56
C LYS A 161 -2.10 -12.51 23.20
N GLY A 162 -1.10 -12.19 22.39
CA GLY A 162 0.26 -11.89 22.87
C GLY A 162 1.06 -13.12 23.29
N ASP A 163 0.63 -14.31 22.84
CA ASP A 163 1.30 -15.57 23.11
C ASP A 163 2.43 -15.84 22.10
N ASN A 164 3.31 -16.79 22.43
CA ASN A 164 4.36 -17.22 21.51
C ASN A 164 3.77 -17.92 20.27
N ILE A 165 4.39 -17.69 19.12
CA ILE A 165 3.99 -18.30 17.85
C ILE A 165 4.22 -19.82 17.94
N PRO A 166 3.23 -20.65 17.54
CA PRO A 166 3.34 -22.11 17.57
C PRO A 166 4.36 -22.62 16.54
N GLU A 167 4.81 -23.87 16.71
CA GLU A 167 5.70 -24.50 15.74
C GLU A 167 4.99 -24.71 14.38
N PRO A 168 5.67 -24.40 13.25
CA PRO A 168 5.10 -24.58 11.93
C PRO A 168 4.85 -26.04 11.54
N GLY A 169 3.80 -26.28 10.78
CA GLY A 169 3.45 -27.58 10.21
C GLY A 169 4.05 -27.85 8.83
N ILE A 170 3.52 -28.88 8.17
CA ILE A 170 3.89 -29.26 6.80
C ILE A 170 3.09 -28.40 5.79
N PRO A 171 3.76 -27.73 4.83
CA PRO A 171 3.10 -26.98 3.75
C PRO A 171 2.08 -27.80 2.96
N GLU A 172 0.94 -27.19 2.64
CA GLU A 172 -0.09 -27.87 1.84
C GLU A 172 0.39 -28.13 0.39
N SER A 173 1.21 -27.23 -0.18
CA SER A 173 1.82 -27.44 -1.50
C SER A 173 2.66 -28.72 -1.59
N PHE A 174 3.34 -29.10 -0.50
CA PHE A 174 4.08 -30.36 -0.46
C PHE A 174 3.15 -31.58 -0.47
N LYS A 175 2.00 -31.51 0.22
CA LYS A 175 1.00 -32.58 0.17
C LYS A 175 0.41 -32.73 -1.23
N VAL A 176 0.09 -31.61 -1.89
CA VAL A 176 -0.38 -31.60 -3.28
C VAL A 176 0.65 -32.26 -4.20
N LEU A 177 1.95 -31.93 -4.05
CA LEU A 177 3.02 -32.57 -4.82
C LEU A 177 3.04 -34.09 -4.64
N LEU A 178 2.90 -34.61 -3.40
CA LEU A 178 2.85 -36.04 -3.15
C LEU A 178 1.67 -36.71 -3.88
N LYS A 179 0.49 -36.07 -3.85
CA LYS A 179 -0.70 -36.58 -4.56
C LYS A 179 -0.53 -36.54 -6.07
N GLU A 180 0.12 -35.50 -6.61
CA GLU A 180 0.45 -35.43 -8.03
C GLU A 180 1.38 -36.57 -8.46
N LEU A 181 2.41 -36.88 -7.67
CA LEU A 181 3.29 -38.02 -7.94
C LEU A 181 2.56 -39.37 -7.83
N GLN A 182 1.71 -39.54 -6.82
CA GLN A 182 0.89 -40.75 -6.66
C GLN A 182 -0.09 -40.93 -7.82
N SER A 183 -0.62 -39.85 -8.39
CA SER A 183 -1.49 -39.88 -9.57
C SER A 183 -0.80 -40.46 -10.82
N LEU A 184 0.53 -40.37 -10.87
CA LEU A 184 1.37 -40.96 -11.91
C LEU A 184 1.75 -42.42 -11.63
N ALA A 185 1.10 -43.06 -10.66
CA ALA A 185 1.39 -44.42 -10.20
C ALA A 185 2.80 -44.60 -9.60
N LEU A 186 3.36 -43.53 -9.02
CA LEU A 186 4.59 -43.59 -8.23
C LEU A 186 4.24 -43.81 -6.75
N ASP A 187 4.77 -44.87 -6.14
CA ASP A 187 4.62 -45.12 -4.70
C ASP A 187 5.63 -44.26 -3.92
N VAL A 188 5.20 -43.05 -3.54
CA VAL A 188 5.97 -42.12 -2.73
C VAL A 188 5.46 -42.14 -1.30
N ARG A 189 6.34 -42.46 -0.36
CA ARG A 189 6.05 -42.57 1.08
C ARG A 189 7.04 -41.74 1.87
N VAL A 190 6.56 -41.13 2.96
CA VAL A 190 7.41 -40.43 3.92
C VAL A 190 7.71 -41.38 5.06
N LEU A 191 8.98 -41.70 5.23
CA LEU A 191 9.46 -42.61 6.26
C LEU A 191 10.18 -41.81 7.36
N ARG A 192 10.03 -42.24 8.60
CA ARG A 192 10.90 -41.81 9.71
C ARG A 192 12.22 -42.58 9.69
N ASP A 193 13.15 -42.17 10.52
CA ASP A 193 14.47 -42.82 10.68
C ASP A 193 14.38 -44.31 11.08
N ASP A 194 13.28 -44.72 11.70
CA ASP A 194 12.99 -46.10 12.09
C ASP A 194 12.26 -46.92 11.00
N ASN A 195 12.21 -46.39 9.76
CA ASN A 195 11.46 -46.95 8.62
C ASN A 195 9.95 -47.12 8.86
N THR A 196 9.38 -46.40 9.84
CA THR A 196 7.92 -46.33 9.98
C THR A 196 7.34 -45.31 9.01
N GLU A 197 6.22 -45.67 8.39
CA GLU A 197 5.51 -44.79 7.46
C GLU A 197 4.77 -43.70 8.24
N VAL A 198 4.99 -42.44 7.87
CA VAL A 198 4.25 -41.30 8.39
C VAL A 198 3.03 -41.09 7.52
N GLU A 199 1.86 -41.33 8.10
CA GLU A 199 0.61 -40.88 7.50
C GLU A 199 0.55 -39.36 7.58
N ILE A 200 0.78 -38.71 6.44
CA ILE A 200 0.46 -37.29 6.28
C ILE A 200 -1.07 -37.23 6.18
N MET A 201 -1.72 -36.99 7.32
CA MET A 201 -3.17 -36.89 7.38
C MET A 201 -3.68 -35.90 6.32
N GLU A 202 -4.61 -36.40 5.50
CA GLU A 202 -5.44 -35.54 4.66
C GLU A 202 -6.22 -34.63 5.59
N SER A 203 -6.22 -33.33 5.31
CA SER A 203 -7.01 -32.35 6.03
C SER A 203 -8.50 -32.53 5.69
N SER A 204 -9.08 -33.69 5.99
CA SER A 204 -10.51 -33.96 5.88
C SER A 204 -11.28 -33.51 7.12
N ASP A 205 -10.60 -32.94 8.12
CA ASP A 205 -11.21 -32.34 9.32
C ASP A 205 -11.31 -30.80 9.26
N TYR A 206 -11.59 -30.25 8.08
CA TYR A 206 -12.15 -28.90 7.95
C TYR A 206 -13.64 -28.83 8.34
N GLY A 207 -14.14 -29.84 9.06
CA GLY A 207 -15.52 -29.93 9.50
C GLY A 207 -15.84 -29.15 10.77
N ASP A 208 -14.85 -28.73 11.56
CA ASP A 208 -15.12 -28.15 12.89
C ASP A 208 -14.31 -26.90 13.27
N THR A 209 -13.75 -26.18 12.29
CA THR A 209 -13.52 -24.74 12.50
C THR A 209 -14.81 -24.00 12.20
N ASN A 210 -15.81 -24.22 13.06
CA ASN A 210 -16.95 -23.33 13.17
C ASN A 210 -16.40 -21.92 13.43
N LEU A 211 -16.45 -21.07 12.41
CA LEU A 211 -16.27 -19.62 12.55
C LEU A 211 -17.29 -19.01 13.55
N ASN A 212 -18.28 -19.80 13.98
CA ASN A 212 -19.20 -19.46 15.05
C ASN A 212 -18.51 -19.32 16.42
N HIS A 213 -17.43 -20.07 16.72
CA HIS A 213 -16.69 -19.88 17.98
C HIS A 213 -15.96 -18.52 18.01
N ILE A 214 -15.69 -17.91 16.86
CA ILE A 214 -15.12 -16.56 16.75
C ILE A 214 -16.19 -15.48 17.00
N ILE A 215 -17.47 -15.80 16.81
CA ILE A 215 -18.60 -14.91 17.12
C ILE A 215 -19.09 -15.09 18.56
N GLU A 216 -18.95 -16.29 19.14
CA GLU A 216 -19.43 -16.60 20.49
C GLU A 216 -18.41 -16.38 21.62
N GLY A 217 -17.14 -16.17 21.31
CA GLY A 217 -16.08 -15.87 22.27
C GLY A 217 -16.01 -14.39 22.65
N ASP A 218 -16.96 -13.97 23.48
CA ASP A 218 -17.01 -12.76 24.34
C ASP A 218 -18.41 -12.11 24.26
N ARG A 219 -19.43 -12.84 24.73
CA ARG A 219 -20.65 -12.19 25.22
C ARG A 219 -20.31 -11.50 26.54
N TYR A 220 -19.73 -10.30 26.45
CA TYR A 220 -19.98 -9.29 27.48
C TYR A 220 -21.50 -9.26 27.69
N SER A 221 -21.92 -9.37 28.95
CA SER A 221 -23.30 -9.28 29.41
C SER A 221 -24.16 -8.49 28.42
N ASN A 222 -25.06 -9.19 27.71
CA ASN A 222 -26.21 -8.55 27.10
C ASN A 222 -26.95 -7.89 28.26
N ARG A 223 -26.63 -6.64 28.53
CA ARG A 223 -27.62 -5.71 29.03
C ARG A 223 -28.53 -5.56 27.82
N GLU A 224 -29.71 -6.18 27.88
CA GLU A 224 -30.80 -5.85 26.97
C GLU A 224 -31.06 -4.36 27.18
N GLU A 225 -30.41 -3.51 26.39
CA GLU A 225 -30.79 -2.12 26.29
C GLU A 225 -32.08 -2.13 25.49
N ASP A 226 -33.17 -1.93 26.21
CA ASP A 226 -34.50 -1.81 25.64
C ASP A 226 -34.55 -0.55 24.76
N PHE A 227 -34.59 -0.76 23.44
CA PHE A 227 -34.64 0.34 22.46
C PHE A 227 -35.92 1.20 22.60
N GLY A 228 -36.92 0.72 23.36
CA GLY A 228 -38.09 1.49 23.75
C GLY A 228 -37.75 2.74 24.57
N GLU A 229 -36.71 2.69 25.43
CA GLU A 229 -36.31 3.82 26.29
C GLU A 229 -35.80 5.03 25.47
N TYR A 230 -35.33 4.79 24.25
CA TYR A 230 -34.89 5.82 23.30
C TYR A 230 -36.00 6.27 22.32
N GLY A 231 -37.24 5.79 22.51
CA GLY A 231 -38.43 6.22 21.76
C GLY A 231 -38.61 5.57 20.39
N TYR A 232 -38.01 4.41 20.15
CA TYR A 232 -38.20 3.64 18.91
C TYR A 232 -39.34 2.64 19.06
N SER A 233 -40.29 2.62 18.12
CA SER A 233 -41.33 1.58 18.06
C SER A 233 -40.81 0.31 17.41
N LYS A 234 -41.18 -0.85 17.96
CA LYS A 234 -40.80 -2.17 17.47
C LYS A 234 -41.86 -2.66 16.48
N GLN A 235 -41.44 -3.14 15.30
CA GLN A 235 -42.34 -3.69 14.28
C GLN A 235 -42.04 -5.15 14.02
N GLU A 236 -43.08 -5.98 13.99
CA GLU A 236 -42.99 -7.40 13.60
C GLU A 236 -43.83 -7.69 12.36
N PHE A 237 -43.40 -8.68 11.58
CA PHE A 237 -44.14 -9.15 10.42
C PHE A 237 -45.27 -10.09 10.82
N GLN A 238 -46.51 -9.68 10.58
CA GLN A 238 -47.67 -10.56 10.72
C GLN A 238 -48.18 -10.94 9.33
N GLY A 239 -47.62 -12.05 8.79
CA GLY A 239 -47.81 -12.42 7.39
C GLY A 239 -46.86 -11.66 6.47
N GLU A 240 -47.40 -10.98 5.44
CA GLU A 240 -46.60 -10.17 4.49
C GLU A 240 -46.56 -8.66 4.84
N GLU A 241 -47.14 -8.25 5.97
CA GLU A 241 -47.24 -6.84 6.38
C GLU A 241 -46.57 -6.61 7.75
N LEU A 242 -45.90 -5.45 7.91
CA LEU A 242 -45.25 -5.00 9.14
C LEU A 242 -46.26 -4.28 10.03
N VAL A 243 -46.36 -4.68 11.29
CA VAL A 243 -47.26 -4.09 12.29
C VAL A 243 -46.46 -3.69 13.53
N ASP A 244 -46.73 -2.49 14.07
CA ASP A 244 -46.13 -2.02 15.33
C ASP A 244 -46.63 -2.85 16.53
N VAL A 245 -45.72 -3.18 17.43
CA VAL A 245 -45.97 -3.88 18.69
C VAL A 245 -46.05 -2.84 19.81
N GLU A 246 -47.18 -2.75 20.49
CA GLU A 246 -47.33 -1.96 21.72
C GLU A 246 -46.85 -2.81 22.92
N GLU A 247 -45.81 -2.35 23.63
CA GLU A 247 -45.35 -2.96 24.89
C GLU A 247 -45.97 -2.18 26.07
N ASP A 248 -46.63 -2.89 27.01
CA ASP A 248 -47.28 -2.30 28.18
C ASP A 248 -46.25 -1.97 29.27
N GLU A 249 -46.15 -0.69 29.68
CA GLU A 249 -45.30 -0.24 30.79
C GLU A 249 -45.96 -0.54 32.16
N GLU A 250 -45.60 -1.64 32.83
CA GLU A 250 -45.89 -1.84 34.26
C GLU A 250 -44.63 -2.16 35.11
N GLU A 251 -44.25 -1.15 35.90
CA GLU A 251 -43.63 -1.14 37.25
C GLU A 251 -42.50 -2.13 37.62
N ASP A 252 -41.24 -1.68 37.53
CA ASP A 252 -40.13 -2.21 38.34
C ASP A 252 -39.73 -1.20 39.44
N ALA A 253 -40.52 -1.18 40.53
CA ALA A 253 -40.25 -0.39 41.73
C ALA A 253 -40.09 -1.28 42.98
N PHE A 254 -39.16 -2.25 42.99
CA PHE A 254 -38.72 -2.85 44.25
C PHE A 254 -37.41 -3.64 44.11
N LEU A 255 -36.28 -3.09 44.60
CA LEU A 255 -35.21 -3.79 45.36
C LEU A 255 -33.98 -2.88 45.52
N GLY A 256 -34.03 -2.02 46.53
CA GLY A 256 -32.88 -1.28 47.05
C GLY A 256 -32.83 -1.38 48.57
N MET A 257 -32.13 -2.41 49.08
CA MET A 257 -31.70 -2.70 50.48
C MET A 257 -31.48 -4.22 50.50
N ASP A 258 -30.36 -4.84 50.88
CA ASP A 258 -29.42 -4.56 51.96
C ASP A 258 -28.32 -5.66 51.86
N GLU A 259 -27.05 -5.31 51.67
CA GLU A 259 -25.92 -6.20 52.01
C GLU A 259 -24.70 -5.34 52.38
N ASN A 260 -24.73 -4.82 53.61
CA ASN A 260 -23.53 -4.42 54.34
C ASN A 260 -23.80 -4.64 55.82
N LEU A 261 -23.47 -5.82 56.34
CA LEU A 261 -23.19 -6.09 57.76
C LEU A 261 -22.82 -7.57 57.91
N ASN A 262 -21.53 -7.86 58.14
CA ASN A 262 -21.06 -8.83 59.12
C ASN A 262 -19.54 -8.75 59.23
N ASP A 263 -19.09 -7.81 60.06
CA ASP A 263 -17.85 -7.89 60.83
C ASP A 263 -18.23 -8.27 62.28
N GLU A 264 -17.34 -9.04 62.93
CA GLU A 264 -17.27 -9.44 64.35
C GLU A 264 -18.03 -10.71 64.81
N GLU A 265 -17.28 -11.83 64.91
CA GLU A 265 -16.78 -12.38 66.19
C GLU A 265 -15.50 -13.21 65.98
#